data_AF-A0A963MRN6-F1
#
_entry.id   AF-A0A963MRN6-F1
#
_cell.length_a   1.000
_cell.length_b   1.000
_cell.length_c   1.000
_cell.angle_alpha   90.00
_cell.angle_beta   90.00
_cell.angle_gamma   90.00
#
_symmetry.space_group_name_H-M   'P 1'
#
loop_
_entity.id
_entity.type
_entity.pdbx_description
1 polymer ?
#
loop_
_entity_poly.entity_id
_entity_poly.type
_entity_poly.pdbx_seq_one_letter_code
_entity_poly.pdbx_strand_id
1 'polypeptide(L)' 'FDLSLREARDLFEKTYFERLIEEENGNMTRVAERAGLERTHLYRKIKLLGIKLRGN' A
#
# COMPACT_ATOMS: atom_id res chain seq x y z
N PHE A 1 5.97 12.72 -20.12
CA PHE A 1 5.66 11.57 -19.26
C PHE A 1 6.96 10.80 -19.04
N ASP A 2 7.84 11.28 -18.14
CA ASP A 2 9.19 10.72 -17.93
C ASP A 2 9.30 10.01 -16.56
N LEU A 3 8.33 9.15 -16.24
CA LEU A 3 8.49 8.25 -15.10
C LEU A 3 9.24 7.01 -15.57
N SER A 4 10.29 6.65 -14.83
CA SER A 4 10.90 5.34 -14.98
C SER A 4 9.88 4.24 -14.68
N LEU A 5 10.09 3.03 -15.23
CA LEU A 5 9.23 1.87 -14.93
C LEU A 5 9.13 1.59 -13.42
N ARG A 6 10.19 1.91 -12.67
CA ARG A 6 10.20 1.81 -11.21
C ARG A 6 9.20 2.78 -10.59
N GLU A 7 9.27 4.06 -10.94
CA GLU A 7 8.38 5.08 -10.38
C GLU A 7 6.92 4.86 -10.78
N ALA A 8 6.67 4.42 -12.02
CA ALA A 8 5.32 4.07 -12.47
C ALA A 8 4.73 2.91 -11.65
N ARG A 9 5.54 1.86 -11.38
CA ARG A 9 5.12 0.74 -10.53
C ARG A 9 4.91 1.19 -9.09
N ASP A 10 5.80 2.00 -8.54
CA ASP A 10 5.70 2.45 -7.15
C ASP A 10 4.46 3.36 -6.98
N LEU A 11 4.14 4.20 -7.97
CA LEU A 11 2.91 4.98 -7.98
C LEU A 11 1.66 4.10 -8.02
N PHE A 12 1.64 3.09 -8.90
CA PHE A 12 0.54 2.13 -8.97
C PHE A 12 0.36 1.38 -7.66
N GLU A 13 1.43 0.80 -7.10
CA GLU A 13 1.38 0.10 -5.82
C GLU A 13 0.89 1.03 -4.71
N LYS A 14 1.37 2.28 -4.69
CA LYS A 14 0.94 3.27 -3.70
C LYS A 14 -0.56 3.50 -3.75
N THR A 15 -1.10 3.82 -4.93
CA THR A 15 -2.53 4.06 -5.12
C THR A 15 -3.36 2.82 -4.79
N TYR A 16 -2.88 1.63 -5.14
CA TYR A 16 -3.54 0.37 -4.84
C TYR A 16 -3.68 0.15 -3.33
N PHE A 17 -2.60 0.32 -2.57
CA PHE A 17 -2.66 0.14 -1.12
C PHE A 17 -3.45 1.25 -0.42
N GLU A 18 -3.36 2.50 -0.86
CA GLU A 18 -4.17 3.60 -0.32
C GLU A 18 -5.67 3.30 -0.47
N ARG A 19 -6.09 2.82 -1.66
CA ARG A 19 -7.47 2.37 -1.91
C ARG A 19 -7.88 1.21 -1.00
N LEU A 20 -7.07 0.16 -0.89
CA LEU A 20 -7.41 -0.97 -0.02
C LEU A 20 -7.51 -0.56 1.45
N ILE A 21 -6.63 0.31 1.93
CA ILE A 21 -6.65 0.82 3.30
C ILE A 21 -7.95 1.60 3.55
N GLU A 22 -8.38 2.42 2.60
CA GLU A 22 -9.63 3.17 2.68
C GLU A 22 -10.85 2.22 2.68
N GLU A 23 -10.91 1.28 1.74
CA GLU A 23 -12.00 0.29 1.62
C GLU A 23 -12.16 -0.56 2.89
N GLU A 24 -11.04 -0.95 3.50
CA GLU A 24 -11.02 -1.78 4.70
C GLU A 24 -11.03 -0.97 6.00
N ASN A 25 -11.28 0.35 5.94
CA ASN A 25 -11.32 1.27 7.09
C ASN A 25 -10.07 1.17 7.98
N GLY A 26 -8.89 1.02 7.38
CA GLY A 26 -7.63 0.87 8.10
C GLY A 26 -7.39 -0.49 8.73
N ASN A 27 -8.26 -1.50 8.50
CA ASN A 27 -8.02 -2.86 8.99
C ASN A 27 -6.90 -3.55 8.20
N MET A 28 -5.68 -3.41 8.69
CA MET A 28 -4.47 -3.92 8.03
C MET A 28 -4.42 -5.44 7.89
N THR A 29 -5.19 -6.21 8.67
CA THR A 29 -5.32 -7.66 8.47
C THR A 29 -6.09 -7.94 7.19
N ARG A 30 -7.25 -7.29 6.99
CA ARG A 30 -8.06 -7.46 5.77
C ARG A 30 -7.35 -6.89 4.54
N VAL A 31 -6.62 -5.78 4.68
CA VAL A 31 -5.77 -5.25 3.60
C VAL A 31 -4.71 -6.26 3.17
N ALA A 32 -4.05 -6.93 4.12
CA ALA A 32 -3.04 -7.94 3.83
C ALA A 32 -3.65 -9.16 3.12
N GLU A 33 -4.78 -9.65 3.61
CA GLU A 33 -5.54 -10.74 2.97
C GLU A 33 -5.95 -10.39 1.54
N ARG A 34 -6.53 -9.20 1.33
CA ARG A 34 -7.01 -8.74 0.02
C ARG A 34 -5.88 -8.45 -0.96
N ALA A 35 -4.73 -8.00 -0.46
CA ALA A 35 -3.52 -7.85 -1.25
C ALA A 35 -2.79 -9.18 -1.51
N GLY A 36 -3.18 -10.28 -0.86
CA GLY A 36 -2.48 -11.57 -0.93
C GLY A 36 -1.06 -11.49 -0.36
N LEU A 37 -0.84 -10.63 0.63
CA LEU A 37 0.47 -10.37 1.22
C LEU A 37 0.51 -10.77 2.68
N GLU A 38 1.65 -11.29 3.10
CA GLU A 38 1.97 -11.39 4.52
C GLU A 38 1.98 -10.00 5.17
N ARG A 39 1.46 -9.90 6.39
CA ARG A 39 1.27 -8.60 7.07
C ARG A 39 2.59 -7.84 7.22
N THR A 40 3.68 -8.53 7.56
CA THR A 40 5.01 -7.93 7.69
C THR A 40 5.50 -7.35 6.35
N HIS A 41 5.20 -8.01 5.23
CA HIS A 41 5.55 -7.51 3.90
C HIS A 41 4.71 -6.30 3.50
N LEU A 42 3.43 -6.32 3.85
CA LEU A 42 2.55 -5.16 3.66
C LEU A 42 3.13 -3.93 4.38
N TYR A 43 3.43 -4.02 5.69
CA TYR A 43 3.99 -2.87 6.42
C TYR A 43 5.33 -2.39 5.85
N ARG A 44 6.19 -3.29 5.36
CA ARG A 44 7.43 -2.92 4.67
C ARG A 44 7.13 -2.14 3.39
N LYS A 45 6.18 -2.59 2.56
CA LYS A 45 5.74 -1.89 1.34
C LYS A 45 5.13 -0.53 1.65
N ILE A 46 4.21 -0.45 2.62
CA ILE A 46 3.62 0.83 3.08
C ILE A 46 4.71 1.85 3.45
N LYS A 47 5.72 1.42 4.21
CA LYS A 47 6.85 2.28 4.59
C LYS A 47 7.70 2.71 3.39
N LEU A 48 8.02 1.80 2.48
CA LEU A 48 8.82 2.08 1.28
C LEU A 48 8.09 3.04 0.32
N LEU A 49 6.77 2.88 0.18
CA LEU A 49 5.92 3.70 -0.68
C LEU A 49 5.54 5.05 -0.03
N GLY A 50 5.95 5.28 1.23
CA GLY A 50 5.66 6.51 1.96
C GLY A 50 4.17 6.72 2.27
N ILE A 51 3.40 5.63 2.37
CA ILE A 51 1.97 5.69 2.69
C ILE A 51 1.83 6.01 4.17
N LYS A 52 1.10 7.10 4.47
CA LYS A 52 0.81 7.51 5.85
C LYS A 52 -0.43 6.78 6.33
N LEU A 53 -0.23 5.77 7.17
CA LEU A 53 -1.33 5.21 7.96
C LEU A 53 -1.75 6.29 8.96
N ARG A 54 -3.00 6.77 8.86
CA ARG A 54 -3.59 7.64 9.90
C ARG A 54 -3.75 6.79 11.16
N GLY A 55 -2.71 6.76 11.99
CA GLY A 55 -2.83 6.37 13.39
C GLY A 55 -3.37 7.57 14.17
N ASN A 56 -4.33 7.30 15.05
CA ASN A 56 -4.60 8.17 16.21
C ASN A 56 -3.32 8.39 17.02
#